data_AF-A0A812Y2Y4-F1
#
_entry.id   AF-A0A812Y2Y4-F1
#
_cell.length_a   1.000
_cell.length_b   1.000
_cell.length_c   1.000
_cell.angle_alpha   90.00
_cell.angle_beta   90.00
_cell.angle_gamma   90.00
#
_symmetry.space_group_name_H-M   'P 1'
#
loop_
_entity.id
_entity.type
_entity.pdbx_description
1 polymer ?
#
loop_
_entity_poly.entity_id
_entity_poly.type
_entity_poly.pdbx_seq_one_letter_code
_entity_poly.pdbx_strand_id
1 'polypeptide(L)'
;ALPFEQVQREVLDLISVETILVGHSLHKDLRALKIQHTKIVDTALIFAVEGGSRRRRHKLNSLVTLMRPKIPTLQPVRPGAHDPRQDAQWALQLALYEASIHPATTKPLKLLSFPKTIFLSEIPKGTTAKELQGFFAHGTCAEVNFHLQSETSSWLGTTTITFPSQAERDKAFADLTRFVRVYVGPLRDWAGRTDTAKMQASLKEHFLKF
;
A
#
# COMPACT_ATOMS: atom_id res chain seq x y z
N ALA A 1 17.45 -16.66 -12.90
CA ALA A 1 17.69 -15.36 -12.23
C ALA A 1 19.20 -15.20 -12.04
N LEU A 2 19.72 -13.97 -12.11
CA LEU A 2 21.14 -13.70 -11.86
C LEU A 2 21.44 -13.76 -10.34
N PRO A 3 22.67 -14.09 -9.94
CA PRO A 3 23.12 -13.95 -8.55
C PRO A 3 23.00 -12.50 -8.07
N PHE A 4 22.77 -12.32 -6.76
CA PHE A 4 22.60 -10.98 -6.16
C PHE A 4 23.79 -10.07 -6.45
N GLU A 5 25.00 -10.59 -6.30
CA GLU A 5 26.26 -9.86 -6.49
C GLU A 5 26.42 -9.39 -7.94
N GLN A 6 25.94 -10.19 -8.89
CA GLN A 6 25.95 -9.82 -10.30
C GLN A 6 24.96 -8.69 -10.58
N VAL A 7 23.72 -8.78 -10.07
CA VAL A 7 22.72 -7.71 -10.21
C VAL A 7 23.20 -6.42 -9.58
N GLN A 8 23.78 -6.50 -8.38
CA GLN A 8 24.32 -5.32 -7.68
C GLN A 8 25.42 -4.65 -8.51
N ARG A 9 26.35 -5.44 -9.07
CA ARG A 9 27.43 -4.93 -9.92
C ARG A 9 26.90 -4.26 -11.18
N GLU A 10 25.97 -4.90 -11.88
CA GLU A 10 25.35 -4.34 -13.09
C GLU A 10 24.63 -3.01 -12.79
N VAL A 11 23.98 -2.87 -11.63
CA VAL A 11 23.38 -1.59 -11.21
C VAL A 11 24.45 -0.53 -10.93
N LEU A 12 25.53 -0.89 -10.24
CA LEU A 12 26.64 0.02 -9.96
C LEU A 12 27.37 0.48 -11.23
N ASP A 13 27.44 -0.37 -12.25
CA ASP A 13 28.04 0.01 -13.54
C ASP A 13 27.17 1.02 -14.33
N LEU A 14 25.87 1.11 -14.02
CA LEU A 14 24.93 2.08 -14.63
C LEU A 14 24.88 3.44 -13.91
N ILE A 15 25.37 3.52 -12.66
CA ILE A 15 25.21 4.70 -11.82
C ILE A 15 26.57 5.21 -11.31
N SER A 16 26.73 6.52 -11.29
CA SER A 16 27.90 7.19 -10.70
C SER A 16 27.48 7.99 -9.48
N VAL A 17 28.46 8.50 -8.73
CA VAL A 17 28.23 9.43 -7.61
C VAL A 17 27.50 10.71 -8.05
N GLU A 18 27.59 11.06 -9.34
CA GLU A 18 26.93 12.23 -9.93
C GLU A 18 25.52 11.94 -10.45
N THR A 19 25.17 10.66 -10.65
CA THR A 19 23.86 10.25 -11.16
C THR A 19 22.78 10.60 -10.14
N ILE A 20 21.69 11.25 -10.56
CA ILE A 20 20.53 11.49 -9.69
C ILE A 20 19.59 10.29 -9.80
N LEU A 21 19.39 9.56 -8.70
CA LEU A 21 18.45 8.45 -8.66
C LEU A 21 17.04 8.97 -8.39
N VAL A 22 16.07 8.50 -9.18
CA VAL A 22 14.66 8.88 -9.04
C VAL A 22 13.84 7.65 -8.72
N GLY A 23 12.96 7.74 -7.73
CA GLY A 23 12.11 6.62 -7.35
C GLY A 23 11.00 6.98 -6.37
N HIS A 24 10.38 5.96 -5.79
CA HIS A 24 9.32 6.12 -4.80
C HIS A 24 9.60 5.24 -3.58
N SER A 25 9.89 5.85 -2.43
CA SER A 25 10.39 5.15 -1.24
C SER A 25 11.70 4.39 -1.51
N LEU A 26 12.60 5.00 -2.30
CA LEU A 26 13.80 4.36 -2.86
C LEU A 26 14.78 3.83 -1.79
N HIS A 27 14.69 4.32 -0.56
CA HIS A 27 15.44 3.79 0.59
C HIS A 27 15.23 2.28 0.82
N LYS A 28 14.08 1.73 0.42
CA LYS A 28 13.81 0.29 0.51
C LYS A 28 14.61 -0.49 -0.53
N ASP A 29 14.59 0.00 -1.77
CA ASP A 29 15.28 -0.62 -2.91
C ASP A 29 16.80 -0.57 -2.71
N LEU A 30 17.33 0.60 -2.31
CA LEU A 30 18.75 0.78 -2.01
C LEU A 30 19.21 -0.09 -0.84
N ARG A 31 18.37 -0.25 0.19
CA ARG A 31 18.66 -1.19 1.30
C ARG A 31 18.71 -2.63 0.82
N ALA A 32 17.76 -3.05 -0.02
CA ALA A 32 17.74 -4.39 -0.59
C ALA A 32 18.97 -4.65 -1.46
N LEU A 33 19.39 -3.66 -2.25
CA LEU A 33 20.59 -3.69 -3.08
C LEU A 33 21.89 -3.46 -2.29
N LYS A 34 21.84 -3.13 -1.00
CA LYS A 34 23.00 -2.74 -0.18
C LYS A 34 23.85 -1.62 -0.82
N ILE A 35 23.19 -0.63 -1.42
CA ILE A 35 23.82 0.54 -2.06
C ILE A 35 23.52 1.79 -1.22
N GLN A 36 24.52 2.64 -1.03
CA GLN A 36 24.36 3.97 -0.45
C GLN A 36 24.58 5.02 -1.53
N HIS A 37 23.63 5.95 -1.68
CA HIS A 37 23.70 7.02 -2.65
C HIS A 37 23.13 8.32 -2.06
N THR A 38 23.70 9.47 -2.42
CA THR A 38 23.35 10.77 -1.81
C THR A 38 22.46 11.64 -2.68
N LYS A 39 22.53 11.49 -4.01
CA LYS A 39 21.74 12.29 -4.97
C LYS A 39 20.44 11.56 -5.33
N ILE A 40 19.41 11.76 -4.51
CA ILE A 40 18.14 11.04 -4.64
C ILE A 40 16.97 12.02 -4.72
N VAL A 41 16.08 11.78 -5.69
CA VAL A 41 14.76 12.39 -5.81
C VAL A 41 13.72 11.31 -5.48
N ASP A 42 13.22 11.34 -4.24
CA ASP A 42 12.19 10.40 -3.78
C ASP A 42 10.80 11.04 -3.89
N THR A 43 10.01 10.58 -4.86
CA THR A 43 8.64 11.07 -5.10
C THR A 43 7.72 10.87 -3.90
N ALA A 44 7.98 9.92 -3.00
CA ALA A 44 7.18 9.79 -1.78
C ALA A 44 7.35 11.02 -0.87
N LEU A 45 8.50 11.71 -0.92
CA LEU A 45 8.81 12.89 -0.11
C LEU A 45 8.37 14.20 -0.76
N ILE A 46 8.25 14.22 -2.09
CA ILE A 46 7.91 15.43 -2.87
C ILE A 46 6.43 15.78 -2.72
N PHE A 47 5.54 14.79 -2.81
CA PHE A 47 4.10 15.02 -2.81
C PHE A 47 3.49 14.92 -1.40
N ALA A 48 3.08 16.07 -0.86
CA ALA A 48 2.44 16.15 0.44
C ALA A 48 1.02 15.55 0.44
N VAL A 49 0.61 15.00 1.60
CA VAL A 49 -0.76 14.53 1.84
C VAL A 49 -1.55 15.64 2.52
N GLU A 50 -2.68 16.04 1.95
CA GLU A 50 -3.58 17.02 2.54
C GLU A 50 -4.05 16.57 3.94
N GLY A 51 -3.90 17.45 4.93
CA GLY A 51 -4.21 17.14 6.34
C GLY A 51 -3.35 16.03 6.96
N GLY A 52 -2.31 15.56 6.26
CA GLY A 52 -1.41 14.52 6.74
C GLY A 52 -0.27 15.07 7.59
N SER A 53 0.24 14.23 8.50
CA SER A 53 1.49 14.55 9.21
C SER A 53 2.68 14.56 8.23
N ARG A 54 3.80 15.19 8.62
CA ARG A 54 5.05 15.18 7.84
C ARG A 54 5.60 13.78 7.55
N ARG A 55 5.10 12.73 8.21
CA ARG A 55 5.48 11.33 8.00
C ARG A 55 4.53 10.58 7.06
N ARG A 56 3.35 11.14 6.77
CA ARG A 56 2.37 10.50 5.88
C ARG A 56 2.84 10.64 4.43
N ARG A 57 2.76 9.54 3.69
CA ARG A 57 3.21 9.41 2.31
C ARG A 57 2.07 8.83 1.48
N HIS A 58 1.92 9.28 0.25
CA HIS A 58 1.07 8.60 -0.71
C HIS A 58 1.74 7.30 -1.15
N LYS A 59 0.95 6.29 -1.49
CA LYS A 59 1.46 5.15 -2.27
C LYS A 59 1.68 5.59 -3.72
N LEU A 60 2.61 4.98 -4.45
CA LEU A 60 2.86 5.30 -5.86
C LEU A 60 1.59 5.22 -6.71
N ASN A 61 0.85 4.10 -6.63
CA ASN A 61 -0.42 3.92 -7.35
C ASN A 61 -1.44 5.03 -7.04
N SER A 62 -1.43 5.53 -5.80
CA SER A 62 -2.30 6.64 -5.41
C SER A 62 -1.86 7.94 -6.06
N LEU A 63 -0.56 8.25 -6.06
CA LEU A 63 -0.03 9.43 -6.75
C LEU A 63 -0.32 9.38 -8.25
N VAL A 64 -0.06 8.24 -8.89
CA VAL A 64 -0.32 8.05 -10.32
C VAL A 64 -1.78 8.40 -10.63
N THR A 65 -2.72 7.84 -9.89
CA THR A 65 -4.15 8.09 -10.09
C THR A 65 -4.51 9.57 -9.87
N LEU A 66 -3.98 10.21 -8.82
CA LEU A 66 -4.26 11.61 -8.49
C LEU A 66 -3.62 12.61 -9.47
N MET A 67 -2.49 12.25 -10.07
CA MET A 67 -1.69 13.13 -10.93
C MET A 67 -1.99 12.98 -12.42
N ARG A 68 -2.75 11.95 -12.84
CA ARG A 68 -3.18 11.78 -14.24
C ARG A 68 -3.86 13.00 -14.87
N PRO A 69 -4.70 13.78 -14.16
CA PRO A 69 -5.26 15.02 -14.71
C PRO A 69 -4.20 16.07 -15.08
N LYS A 70 -3.02 16.00 -14.44
CA LYS A 70 -1.88 16.91 -14.66
C LYS A 70 -0.82 16.30 -15.59
N ILE A 71 -0.71 14.97 -15.64
CA ILE A 71 0.29 14.22 -16.40
C ILE A 71 -0.43 13.14 -17.22
N PRO A 72 -0.92 13.48 -18.43
CA PRO A 72 -1.72 12.55 -19.24
C PRO A 72 -0.97 11.29 -19.70
N THR A 73 0.36 11.34 -19.72
CA THR A 73 1.25 10.21 -20.10
C THR A 73 1.36 9.13 -19.03
N LEU A 74 0.87 9.39 -17.81
CA LEU A 74 0.82 8.37 -16.76
C LEU A 74 -0.16 7.27 -17.15
N GLN A 75 0.38 6.07 -17.37
CA GLN A 75 -0.44 4.89 -17.58
C GLN A 75 -1.32 4.60 -16.36
N PRO A 76 -2.57 4.14 -16.54
CA PRO A 76 -3.45 3.78 -15.44
C PRO A 76 -2.88 2.63 -14.62
N VAL A 77 -3.09 2.67 -13.31
CA VAL A 77 -2.83 1.54 -12.42
C VAL A 77 -3.73 0.38 -12.83
N ARG A 78 -3.13 -0.79 -13.07
CA ARG A 78 -3.86 -2.01 -13.39
C ARG A 78 -3.86 -2.96 -12.19
N PRO A 79 -4.92 -3.75 -11.98
CA PRO A 79 -4.91 -4.84 -11.02
C PRO A 79 -3.92 -5.93 -11.48
N GLY A 80 -3.23 -6.55 -10.52
CA GLY A 80 -2.27 -7.62 -10.77
C GLY A 80 -0.93 -7.39 -10.06
N ALA A 81 0.05 -8.22 -10.41
CA ALA A 81 1.41 -8.10 -9.91
C ALA A 81 2.04 -6.76 -10.33
N HIS A 82 2.87 -6.20 -9.45
CA HIS A 82 3.64 -4.99 -9.72
C HIS A 82 4.66 -5.22 -10.84
N ASP A 83 4.77 -4.27 -11.79
CA ASP A 83 5.86 -4.23 -12.76
C ASP A 83 6.86 -3.14 -12.32
N PRO A 84 8.08 -3.51 -11.86
CA PRO A 84 9.06 -2.55 -11.37
C PRO A 84 9.49 -1.54 -12.44
N ARG A 85 9.45 -1.90 -13.73
CA ARG A 85 9.78 -0.96 -14.82
C ARG A 85 8.71 0.11 -14.94
N GLN A 86 7.44 -0.28 -14.85
CA GLN A 86 6.33 0.66 -14.89
C GLN A 86 6.35 1.58 -13.66
N ASP A 87 6.65 1.03 -12.48
CA ASP A 87 6.79 1.81 -11.24
C ASP A 87 7.92 2.84 -11.34
N ALA A 88 9.09 2.45 -11.88
CA ALA A 88 10.20 3.36 -12.12
C ALA A 88 9.84 4.48 -13.13
N GLN A 89 9.13 4.14 -14.21
CA GLN A 89 8.66 5.13 -15.19
C GLN A 89 7.65 6.11 -14.58
N TRP A 90 6.72 5.64 -13.74
CA TRP A 90 5.78 6.52 -13.05
C TRP A 90 6.50 7.48 -12.09
N ALA A 91 7.44 6.97 -11.29
CA ALA A 91 8.23 7.81 -10.39
C ALA A 91 9.02 8.88 -11.16
N LEU A 92 9.64 8.52 -12.29
CA LEU A 92 10.34 9.47 -13.13
C LEU A 92 9.43 10.57 -13.70
N GLN A 93 8.28 10.20 -14.25
CA GLN A 93 7.32 11.17 -14.80
C GLN A 93 6.80 12.13 -13.72
N LEU A 94 6.52 11.63 -12.51
CA LEU A 94 6.11 12.44 -11.38
C LEU A 94 7.19 13.45 -10.97
N ALA A 95 8.45 13.01 -10.90
CA ALA A 95 9.57 13.89 -10.57
C ALA A 95 9.82 14.96 -11.64
N LEU A 96 9.77 14.59 -12.92
CA LEU A 96 9.93 15.51 -14.04
C LEU A 96 8.83 16.58 -14.08
N TYR A 97 7.58 16.19 -13.79
CA TYR A 97 6.48 17.15 -13.66
C TYR A 97 6.72 18.14 -12.52
N GLU A 98 7.13 17.68 -11.34
CA GLU A 98 7.37 18.60 -10.22
C GLU A 98 8.55 19.54 -10.53
N ALA A 99 9.58 19.04 -11.21
CA ALA A 99 10.72 19.86 -11.63
C ALA A 99 10.31 20.94 -12.66
N SER A 100 9.39 20.63 -13.58
CA SER A 100 8.99 21.56 -14.65
C SER A 100 8.14 22.74 -14.17
N ILE A 101 7.53 22.62 -12.99
CA ILE A 101 6.71 23.70 -12.40
C ILE A 101 7.49 24.57 -11.39
N HIS A 102 8.77 24.28 -11.14
CA HIS A 102 9.61 25.05 -10.23
C HIS A 102 9.68 26.54 -10.65
N PRO A 103 9.62 27.52 -9.71
CA PRO A 103 9.68 27.39 -8.24
C PRO A 103 8.35 27.03 -7.56
N ALA A 104 7.26 26.90 -8.31
CA ALA A 104 6.01 26.41 -7.75
C ALA A 104 6.12 24.93 -7.38
N THR A 105 5.25 24.49 -6.49
CA THR A 105 5.14 23.08 -6.06
C THR A 105 3.70 22.61 -6.14
N THR A 106 3.53 21.30 -6.27
CA THR A 106 2.21 20.69 -6.22
C THR A 106 1.61 20.87 -4.83
N LYS A 107 0.44 21.53 -4.78
CA LYS A 107 -0.34 21.66 -3.54
C LYS A 107 -0.62 20.27 -2.93
N PRO A 108 -0.73 20.15 -1.59
CA PRO A 108 -1.00 18.88 -0.95
C PRO A 108 -2.18 18.14 -1.58
N LEU A 109 -1.97 16.85 -1.88
CA LEU A 109 -2.95 16.01 -2.55
C LEU A 109 -3.80 15.25 -1.53
N LYS A 110 -5.09 15.08 -1.83
CA LYS A 110 -6.00 14.24 -1.05
C LYS A 110 -5.53 12.81 -1.00
N LEU A 111 -5.77 12.13 0.11
CA LEU A 111 -5.61 10.68 0.16
C LEU A 111 -6.72 10.05 -0.70
N LEU A 112 -6.36 9.09 -1.55
CA LEU A 112 -7.38 8.29 -2.22
C LEU A 112 -8.19 7.49 -1.20
N SER A 113 -9.51 7.59 -1.29
CA SER A 113 -10.45 6.76 -0.57
C SER A 113 -10.96 5.64 -1.46
N PHE A 114 -11.23 4.49 -0.86
CA PHE A 114 -11.79 3.32 -1.52
C PHE A 114 -13.14 2.98 -0.87
N PRO A 115 -14.17 3.83 -1.01
CA PRO A 115 -15.41 3.72 -0.24
C PRO A 115 -16.20 2.45 -0.55
N LYS A 116 -15.88 1.77 -1.65
CA LYS A 116 -16.51 0.54 -2.11
C LYS A 116 -15.66 -0.70 -1.85
N THR A 117 -14.58 -0.61 -1.08
CA THR A 117 -13.63 -1.72 -0.94
C THR A 117 -13.42 -2.10 0.53
N ILE A 118 -13.45 -3.41 0.82
CA ILE A 118 -12.98 -3.99 2.08
C ILE A 118 -11.60 -4.58 1.86
N PHE A 119 -10.66 -4.26 2.75
CA PHE A 119 -9.32 -4.84 2.75
C PHE A 119 -9.30 -5.99 3.76
N LEU A 120 -8.94 -7.18 3.30
CA LEU A 120 -8.77 -8.37 4.12
C LEU A 120 -7.27 -8.65 4.27
N SER A 121 -6.83 -8.88 5.51
CA SER A 121 -5.45 -9.20 5.86
C SER A 121 -5.39 -10.39 6.80
N GLU A 122 -4.19 -10.94 7.00
CA GLU A 122 -3.96 -12.09 7.89
C GLU A 122 -4.76 -13.34 7.47
N ILE A 123 -4.99 -13.49 6.16
CA ILE A 123 -5.72 -14.62 5.61
C ILE A 123 -4.84 -15.89 5.74
N PRO A 124 -5.35 -17.00 6.29
CA PRO A 124 -4.57 -18.23 6.42
C PRO A 124 -4.09 -18.77 5.07
N LYS A 125 -2.87 -19.34 5.05
CA LYS A 125 -2.33 -20.01 3.87
C LYS A 125 -3.28 -21.12 3.42
N GLY A 126 -3.57 -21.16 2.11
CA GLY A 126 -4.47 -22.15 1.51
C GLY A 126 -5.89 -21.63 1.29
N THR A 127 -6.27 -20.50 1.92
CA THR A 127 -7.57 -19.86 1.64
C THR A 127 -7.61 -19.33 0.21
N THR A 128 -8.63 -19.71 -0.54
CA THR A 128 -8.78 -19.31 -1.95
C THR A 128 -9.70 -18.11 -2.12
N ALA A 129 -9.54 -17.36 -3.22
CA ALA A 129 -10.45 -16.27 -3.55
C ALA A 129 -11.91 -16.75 -3.70
N LYS A 130 -12.13 -18.00 -4.15
CA LYS A 130 -13.47 -18.60 -4.29
C LYS A 130 -14.14 -18.82 -2.93
N GLU A 131 -13.38 -19.25 -1.93
CA GLU A 131 -13.89 -19.39 -0.56
C GLU A 131 -14.28 -18.04 0.02
N LEU A 132 -13.43 -17.03 -0.14
CA LEU A 132 -13.71 -15.66 0.30
C LEU A 132 -14.91 -15.05 -0.43
N GLN A 133 -15.02 -15.30 -1.74
CA GLN A 133 -16.15 -14.86 -2.56
C GLN A 133 -17.50 -15.36 -2.02
N GLY A 134 -17.54 -16.55 -1.41
CA GLY A 134 -18.74 -17.09 -0.77
C GLY A 134 -19.24 -16.29 0.44
N PHE A 135 -18.33 -15.59 1.15
CA PHE A 135 -18.70 -14.74 2.28
C PHE A 135 -19.20 -13.35 1.84
N PHE A 136 -18.87 -12.93 0.62
CA PHE A 136 -19.17 -11.60 0.10
C PHE A 136 -19.99 -11.69 -1.18
N ALA A 137 -21.25 -12.15 -1.08
CA ALA A 137 -22.11 -12.45 -2.23
C ALA A 137 -22.29 -11.30 -3.24
N HIS A 138 -22.21 -10.04 -2.79
CA HIS A 138 -22.32 -8.84 -3.64
C HIS A 138 -20.99 -8.14 -3.89
N GLY A 139 -19.88 -8.67 -3.36
CA GLY A 139 -18.54 -8.15 -3.61
C GLY A 139 -17.83 -8.96 -4.70
N THR A 140 -16.82 -8.38 -5.32
CA THR A 140 -15.87 -9.10 -6.17
C THR A 140 -14.56 -9.26 -5.42
N CYS A 141 -14.18 -10.50 -5.14
CA CYS A 141 -12.93 -10.84 -4.48
C CYS A 141 -11.75 -10.78 -5.47
N ALA A 142 -10.73 -10.00 -5.14
CA ALA A 142 -9.45 -10.06 -5.84
C ALA A 142 -8.69 -11.34 -5.49
N GLU A 143 -7.63 -11.64 -6.25
CA GLU A 143 -6.72 -12.74 -5.95
C GLU A 143 -6.09 -12.57 -4.55
N VAL A 144 -5.94 -13.70 -3.84
CA VAL A 144 -5.33 -13.70 -2.51
C VAL A 144 -3.82 -13.74 -2.66
N ASN A 145 -3.16 -12.68 -2.22
CA ASN A 145 -1.71 -12.52 -2.29
C ASN A 145 -1.08 -12.91 -0.96
N PHE A 146 -0.30 -14.00 -0.96
CA PHE A 146 0.39 -14.50 0.22
C PHE A 146 1.81 -13.94 0.31
N HIS A 147 2.17 -13.46 1.49
CA HIS A 147 3.51 -12.97 1.79
C HIS A 147 4.04 -13.66 3.05
N LEU A 148 5.35 -13.93 3.05
CA LEU A 148 6.03 -14.52 4.20
C LEU A 148 6.30 -13.43 5.25
N GLN A 149 5.80 -13.62 6.47
CA GLN A 149 6.09 -12.73 7.59
C GLN A 149 7.45 -13.07 8.19
N SER A 150 8.37 -12.09 8.17
CA SER A 150 9.76 -12.28 8.59
C SER A 150 9.93 -12.70 10.06
N GLU A 151 9.03 -12.28 10.94
CA GLU A 151 9.12 -12.54 12.39
C GLU A 151 8.62 -13.93 12.79
N THR A 152 7.57 -14.42 12.14
CA THR A 152 6.88 -15.66 12.53
C THR A 152 7.14 -16.82 11.58
N SER A 153 7.81 -16.57 10.43
CA SER A 153 7.93 -17.51 9.32
C SER A 153 6.58 -18.06 8.81
N SER A 154 5.47 -17.38 9.13
CA SER A 154 4.14 -17.75 8.69
C SER A 154 3.77 -17.02 7.40
N TRP A 155 3.00 -17.68 6.54
CA TRP A 155 2.45 -17.07 5.34
C TRP A 155 1.11 -16.42 5.67
N LEU A 156 0.98 -15.13 5.38
CA LEU A 156 -0.27 -14.40 5.55
C LEU A 156 -0.75 -13.86 4.20
N GLY A 157 -2.01 -14.12 3.92
CA GLY A 157 -2.70 -13.64 2.74
C GLY A 157 -3.30 -12.26 2.95
N THR A 158 -3.38 -11.51 1.85
CA THR A 158 -4.11 -10.26 1.77
C THR A 158 -4.98 -10.28 0.51
N THR A 159 -6.18 -9.73 0.58
CA THR A 159 -7.02 -9.50 -0.60
C THR A 159 -7.91 -8.28 -0.40
N THR A 160 -8.62 -7.90 -1.45
CA THR A 160 -9.62 -6.85 -1.42
C THR A 160 -10.94 -7.36 -1.98
N ILE A 161 -12.04 -6.95 -1.35
CA ILE A 161 -13.39 -7.16 -1.86
C ILE A 161 -13.92 -5.83 -2.34
N THR A 162 -14.28 -5.72 -3.63
CA THR A 162 -14.85 -4.48 -4.20
C THR A 162 -16.33 -4.65 -4.46
N PHE A 163 -17.14 -3.69 -4.04
CA PHE A 163 -18.59 -3.70 -4.15
C PHE A 163 -19.09 -2.71 -5.21
N PRO A 164 -20.27 -2.93 -5.80
CA PRO A 164 -20.91 -1.99 -6.73
C PRO A 164 -21.16 -0.61 -6.11
N SER A 165 -21.51 -0.56 -4.83
CA SER A 165 -21.81 0.67 -4.10
C SER A 165 -21.20 0.69 -2.68
N GLN A 166 -21.08 1.88 -2.09
CA GLN A 166 -20.65 2.02 -0.70
C GLN A 166 -21.68 1.42 0.26
N ALA A 167 -22.99 1.56 -0.03
CA ALA A 167 -24.05 1.00 0.79
C ALA A 167 -23.98 -0.53 0.85
N GLU A 168 -23.70 -1.19 -0.27
CA GLU A 168 -23.49 -2.64 -0.31
C GLU A 168 -22.23 -3.06 0.45
N ARG A 169 -21.15 -2.29 0.37
CA ARG A 169 -19.94 -2.52 1.17
C ARG A 169 -20.24 -2.40 2.66
N ASP A 170 -20.96 -1.36 3.07
CA ASP A 170 -21.32 -1.10 4.47
C ASP A 170 -22.26 -2.18 5.01
N LYS A 171 -23.25 -2.62 4.21
CA LYS A 171 -24.11 -3.76 4.55
C LYS A 171 -23.32 -5.05 4.70
N ALA A 172 -22.48 -5.38 3.71
CA ALA A 172 -21.66 -6.58 3.75
C ALA A 172 -20.71 -6.58 4.95
N PHE A 173 -20.20 -5.42 5.35
CA PHE A 173 -19.39 -5.25 6.55
C PHE A 173 -20.21 -5.46 7.84
N ALA A 174 -21.41 -4.87 7.92
CA ALA A 174 -22.29 -5.01 9.08
C ALA A 174 -22.76 -6.47 9.28
N ASP A 175 -22.96 -7.21 8.18
CA ASP A 175 -23.37 -8.60 8.18
C ASP A 175 -22.23 -9.56 8.63
N LEU A 176 -20.98 -9.08 8.77
CA LEU A 176 -19.84 -9.86 9.32
C LEU A 176 -19.95 -10.06 10.83
N THR A 177 -21.04 -10.66 11.29
CA THR A 177 -21.31 -10.98 12.70
C THR A 177 -20.40 -12.08 13.28
N ARG A 178 -19.56 -12.73 12.46
CA ARG A 178 -18.75 -13.90 12.85
C ARG A 178 -17.23 -13.76 12.72
N PHE A 179 -16.71 -12.61 12.28
CA PHE A 179 -15.26 -12.39 12.22
C PHE A 179 -14.80 -11.62 13.46
N VAL A 180 -14.16 -12.32 14.40
CA VAL A 180 -13.71 -11.79 15.70
C VAL A 180 -12.57 -10.75 15.58
N ARG A 181 -12.06 -10.43 14.38
CA ARG A 181 -11.08 -9.36 14.18
C ARG A 181 -11.31 -8.62 12.87
N VAL A 182 -12.08 -7.54 12.93
CA VAL A 182 -12.14 -6.54 11.86
C VAL A 182 -11.41 -5.29 12.33
N TYR A 183 -10.23 -5.06 11.77
CA TYR A 183 -9.35 -3.96 12.12
C TYR A 183 -9.54 -2.81 11.13
N VAL A 184 -10.31 -1.79 11.51
CA VAL A 184 -10.38 -0.51 10.79
C VAL A 184 -9.18 0.35 11.25
N GLY A 185 -8.28 0.70 10.33
CA GLY A 185 -7.11 1.54 10.63
C GLY A 185 -7.47 2.98 11.07
N PRO A 186 -6.52 3.76 11.62
CA PRO A 186 -5.09 3.46 11.78
C PRO A 186 -4.77 2.90 13.17
N LEU A 187 -4.39 1.62 13.21
CA LEU A 187 -4.07 0.85 14.41
C LEU A 187 -2.57 0.90 14.75
N ARG A 188 -1.97 2.09 14.71
CA ARG A 188 -0.53 2.18 14.92
C ARG A 188 -0.11 2.20 16.40
N ASP A 189 -1.05 2.32 17.34
CA ASP A 189 -0.73 2.70 18.73
C ASP A 189 -1.20 1.72 19.82
N TRP A 190 -1.71 0.53 19.49
CA TRP A 190 -2.34 -0.35 20.50
C TRP A 190 -1.45 -1.49 21.01
N ALA A 191 -0.41 -1.88 20.27
CA ALA A 191 0.47 -2.97 20.69
C ALA A 191 1.24 -2.69 22.00
N GLY A 192 1.38 -1.42 22.40
CA GLY A 192 2.05 -1.01 23.64
C GLY A 192 1.11 -0.76 24.83
N ARG A 193 -0.20 -0.91 24.67
CA ARG A 193 -1.18 -0.58 25.71
C ARG A 193 -1.51 -1.77 26.60
N THR A 194 -1.16 -1.68 27.87
CA THR A 194 -1.36 -2.73 28.89
C THR A 194 -2.83 -2.99 29.20
N ASP A 195 -3.73 -2.06 28.89
CA ASP A 195 -5.17 -2.17 29.11
C ASP A 195 -5.94 -2.87 27.97
N THR A 196 -5.25 -3.20 26.86
CA THR A 196 -5.85 -3.85 25.68
C THR A 196 -6.59 -5.13 26.02
N ALA A 197 -6.01 -6.00 26.86
CA ALA A 197 -6.63 -7.25 27.28
C ALA A 197 -7.90 -7.03 28.13
N LYS A 198 -7.87 -6.05 29.03
CA LYS A 198 -9.01 -5.71 29.91
C LYS A 198 -10.16 -5.10 29.12
N MET A 199 -9.85 -4.23 28.15
CA MET A 199 -10.84 -3.60 27.29
C MET A 199 -11.48 -4.63 26.34
N GLN A 200 -10.70 -5.59 25.80
CA GLN A 200 -11.26 -6.69 25.01
C GLN A 200 -12.13 -7.64 25.84
N ALA A 201 -11.79 -7.90 27.10
CA ALA A 201 -12.63 -8.70 28.00
C ALA A 201 -13.98 -8.01 28.27
N SER A 202 -13.97 -6.70 28.55
CA SER A 202 -15.20 -5.92 28.79
C SER A 202 -16.10 -5.85 27.56
N LEU A 203 -15.54 -5.74 26.36
CA LEU A 203 -16.31 -5.78 25.11
C LEU A 203 -16.92 -7.17 24.88
N LYS A 204 -16.18 -8.26 25.10
CA LYS A 204 -16.73 -9.62 25.02
C LYS A 204 -17.91 -9.81 25.97
N GLU A 205 -17.79 -9.33 27.20
CA GLU A 205 -18.84 -9.45 28.21
C GLU A 205 -20.08 -8.59 27.88
N HIS A 206 -19.90 -7.45 27.21
CA HIS A 206 -21.00 -6.61 26.73
C HIS A 206 -21.77 -7.27 25.57
N PHE A 207 -21.07 -7.92 24.63
CA PHE A 207 -21.70 -8.58 23.48
C PHE A 207 -22.30 -9.95 23.80
N LEU A 208 -21.89 -10.60 24.90
CA LEU A 208 -22.54 -11.83 25.40
C LEU A 208 -23.94 -11.58 26.00
N LYS A 209 -24.33 -10.32 26.16
CA LYS A 209 -25.65 -9.91 26.68
C LYS A 209 -26.67 -9.62 25.57
N PHE A 210 -26.27 -9.75 24.31
CA PHE A 210 -27.11 -9.67 23.11
C PHE A 210 -26.99 -10.98 22.33
#